data_AF-A0A5E4I6M2-F1
#
_entry.id   AF-A0A5E4I6M2-F1
#
_cell.length_a   1.000
_cell.length_b   1.000
_cell.length_c   1.000
_cell.angle_alpha   90.00
_cell.angle_beta   90.00
_cell.angle_gamma   90.00
#
_symmetry.space_group_name_H-M   'P 1'
#
loop_
_entity.id
_entity.type
_entity.pdbx_description
1 polymer ?
#
loop_
_entity_poly.entity_id
_entity_poly.type
_entity_poly.pdbx_seq_one_letter_code
_entity_poly.pdbx_strand_id
1 'polypeptide(L)'
;MVDLTSIVGNLQRLGFYDFVLPWLLFFAVIFGLLNQAKIFGGNAKQVNAIIAAVLAFFIVNFTPVGGISAYYSTLFGSAGTIIAILLVLVIFAGSLGTNIKSLTGDEKSKWGSLIFVVLVIFAFLVFTQAGGAIASIGSDTMTTIFVALFVLGVMWYAMKE
;
A
#
# COMPACT_ATOMS: atom_id res chain seq x y z
N MET A 1 -33.63 -2.96 -12.00
CA MET A 1 -33.04 -4.02 -11.16
C MET A 1 -31.87 -3.42 -10.42
N VAL A 2 -31.72 -3.71 -9.14
CA VAL A 2 -30.54 -3.31 -8.36
C VAL A 2 -29.44 -4.32 -8.67
N ASP A 3 -28.36 -3.86 -9.27
CA ASP A 3 -27.14 -4.64 -9.52
C ASP A 3 -26.01 -4.15 -8.60
N LEU A 4 -24.97 -4.97 -8.42
CA LEU A 4 -23.86 -4.63 -7.52
C LEU A 4 -23.17 -3.32 -7.93
N THR A 5 -23.10 -3.04 -9.23
CA THR A 5 -22.52 -1.82 -9.78
C THR A 5 -23.29 -0.57 -9.33
N SER A 6 -24.63 -0.61 -9.34
CA SER A 6 -25.45 0.52 -8.84
C SER A 6 -25.35 0.70 -7.34
N ILE A 7 -25.23 -0.37 -6.54
CA ILE A 7 -25.01 -0.26 -5.09
C ILE A 7 -23.67 0.41 -4.80
N VAL A 8 -22.58 -0.06 -5.42
CA VAL A 8 -21.24 0.49 -5.24
C VAL A 8 -21.20 1.96 -5.70
N GLY A 9 -21.80 2.26 -6.86
CA GLY A 9 -21.89 3.63 -7.36
C GLY A 9 -22.64 4.56 -6.41
N ASN A 10 -23.69 4.08 -5.75
CA ASN A 10 -24.43 4.86 -4.74
C ASN A 10 -23.60 5.11 -3.49
N LEU A 11 -22.88 4.10 -2.98
CA LEU A 11 -21.98 4.25 -1.83
C LEU A 11 -20.86 5.26 -2.11
N GLN A 12 -20.31 5.25 -3.32
CA GLN A 12 -19.31 6.22 -3.74
C GLN A 12 -19.88 7.65 -3.74
N ARG A 13 -21.08 7.86 -4.29
CA ARG A 13 -21.73 9.19 -4.30
C ARG A 13 -22.04 9.71 -2.90
N LEU A 14 -22.30 8.82 -1.94
CA LEU A 14 -22.51 9.18 -0.54
C LEU A 14 -21.19 9.46 0.22
N GLY A 15 -20.04 9.37 -0.44
CA GLY A 15 -18.74 9.59 0.18
C GLY A 15 -18.32 8.45 1.12
N PHE A 16 -18.90 7.25 1.00
CA PHE A 16 -18.58 6.12 1.87
C PHE A 16 -17.09 5.74 1.79
N TYR A 17 -16.55 5.65 0.57
CA TYR A 17 -15.13 5.35 0.35
C TYR A 17 -14.21 6.53 0.66
N ASP A 18 -14.72 7.76 0.50
CA ASP A 18 -13.93 8.97 0.71
C ASP A 18 -13.82 9.40 2.17
N PHE A 19 -14.80 9.03 2.99
CA PHE A 19 -14.91 9.49 4.36
C PHE A 19 -15.05 8.35 5.36
N VAL A 20 -16.05 7.48 5.18
CA VAL A 20 -16.40 6.45 6.17
C VAL A 20 -15.29 5.41 6.32
N LEU A 21 -14.74 4.92 5.22
CA LEU A 21 -13.66 3.94 5.27
C LEU A 21 -12.37 4.49 5.90
N PRO A 22 -11.81 5.64 5.46
CA PRO A 22 -10.67 6.23 6.12
C PRO A 22 -10.92 6.52 7.60
N TRP A 23 -12.11 7.03 7.95
CA TRP A 23 -12.47 7.31 9.34
C TRP A 23 -12.45 6.05 10.20
N LEU A 24 -13.06 4.96 9.72
CA LEU A 24 -13.12 3.70 10.44
C LEU A 24 -11.72 3.09 10.64
N LEU A 25 -10.84 3.24 9.64
CA LEU A 25 -9.45 2.81 9.73
C LEU A 25 -8.69 3.56 10.84
N PHE A 26 -8.72 4.90 10.84
CA PHE A 26 -8.05 5.67 11.90
C PHE A 26 -8.66 5.44 13.27
N PHE A 27 -9.99 5.34 13.34
CA PHE A 27 -10.68 4.99 14.58
C PHE A 27 -10.15 3.68 15.14
N ALA A 28 -10.10 2.62 14.34
CA ALA A 28 -9.64 1.31 14.76
C ALA A 28 -8.17 1.32 15.21
N VAL A 29 -7.29 1.98 14.45
CA VAL A 29 -5.86 2.09 14.76
C VAL A 29 -5.64 2.85 16.07
N ILE A 30 -6.23 4.05 16.21
CA ILE A 30 -6.06 4.89 17.40
C ILE A 30 -6.70 4.21 18.61
N PHE A 31 -7.88 3.62 18.47
CA PHE A 31 -8.55 2.90 19.55
C PHE A 31 -7.71 1.71 20.03
N GLY A 32 -7.15 0.94 19.10
CA GLY A 32 -6.23 -0.16 19.41
C GLY A 32 -5.01 0.32 20.17
N LEU A 33 -4.37 1.39 19.69
CA LEU A 33 -3.20 1.99 20.32
C LEU A 33 -3.50 2.50 21.73
N LEU A 34 -4.60 3.23 21.93
CA LEU A 34 -4.98 3.77 23.24
C LEU A 34 -5.27 2.66 24.26
N ASN A 35 -5.90 1.56 23.83
CA ASN A 35 -6.15 0.40 24.69
C ASN A 35 -4.85 -0.35 25.04
N GLN A 36 -3.92 -0.45 24.09
CA GLN A 36 -2.63 -1.11 24.33
C GLN A 36 -1.73 -0.28 25.24
N ALA A 37 -1.69 1.05 25.04
CA ALA A 37 -0.85 1.96 25.81
C ALA A 37 -1.39 2.23 27.23
N LYS A 38 -2.67 1.95 27.50
CA LYS A 38 -3.33 2.13 28.82
C LYS A 38 -3.16 3.53 29.42
N ILE A 39 -3.07 4.57 28.58
CA ILE A 39 -2.79 5.96 28.99
C ILE A 39 -3.84 6.47 29.99
N PHE A 40 -5.10 6.05 29.84
CA PHE A 40 -6.22 6.44 30.70
C PHE A 40 -6.59 5.37 31.74
N GLY A 41 -5.76 4.34 31.91
CA GLY A 41 -6.00 3.22 32.82
C GLY A 41 -6.71 2.02 32.17
N GLY A 42 -6.74 0.88 32.88
CA GLY A 42 -7.19 -0.41 32.35
C GLY A 42 -8.69 -0.51 32.02
N ASN A 43 -9.52 0.36 32.58
CA ASN A 43 -10.97 0.35 32.40
C ASN A 43 -11.49 1.52 31.53
N ALA A 44 -10.60 2.27 30.87
CA ALA A 44 -10.96 3.46 30.10
C ALA A 44 -11.39 3.18 28.66
N LYS A 45 -11.95 2.00 28.37
CA LYS A 45 -12.29 1.59 27.00
C LYS A 45 -13.28 2.55 26.33
N GLN A 46 -14.29 3.03 27.08
CA GLN A 46 -15.28 4.00 26.57
C GLN A 46 -14.62 5.34 26.23
N VAL A 47 -13.73 5.82 27.10
CA VAL A 47 -12.99 7.07 26.90
C VAL A 47 -12.08 6.95 25.67
N ASN A 48 -11.34 5.83 25.55
CA ASN A 48 -10.48 5.54 24.41
C ASN A 48 -11.27 5.52 23.09
N ALA A 49 -12.48 4.96 23.09
CA ALA A 49 -13.34 4.93 21.90
C ALA A 49 -13.79 6.34 21.49
N ILE A 50 -14.23 7.16 22.44
CA ILE A 50 -14.65 8.54 22.16
C ILE A 50 -13.48 9.35 21.61
N ILE A 51 -12.30 9.28 22.25
CA ILE A 51 -11.11 9.99 21.81
C ILE A 51 -10.68 9.53 20.42
N ALA A 52 -10.62 8.22 20.18
CA ALA A 52 -10.26 7.68 18.87
C ALA A 52 -11.22 8.13 17.77
N ALA A 53 -12.53 8.17 18.04
CA ALA A 53 -13.53 8.58 17.08
C ALA A 53 -13.39 10.06 16.71
N VAL A 54 -13.19 10.92 17.71
CA VAL A 54 -12.96 12.36 17.52
C VAL A 54 -11.69 12.60 16.72
N LEU A 55 -10.58 11.95 17.08
CA LEU A 55 -9.31 12.09 16.36
C LEU A 55 -9.42 11.59 14.91
N ALA A 56 -10.11 10.48 14.69
CA ALA A 56 -10.34 9.97 13.35
C ALA A 56 -11.12 10.96 12.47
N PHE A 57 -12.14 11.64 13.02
CA PHE A 57 -12.86 12.69 12.29
C PHE A 57 -11.95 13.86 11.91
N PHE A 58 -11.10 14.31 12.84
CA PHE A 58 -10.14 15.39 12.56
C PHE A 58 -9.14 14.99 11.47
N ILE A 59 -8.59 13.79 11.54
CA ILE A 59 -7.61 13.31 10.55
C ILE A 59 -8.22 13.29 9.15
N VAL A 60 -9.42 12.72 9.01
CA VAL A 60 -10.06 12.60 7.70
C VAL A 60 -10.40 13.97 7.11
N ASN A 61 -10.90 14.89 7.93
CA ASN A 61 -11.37 16.19 7.43
C ASN A 61 -10.26 17.24 7.25
N PHE A 62 -9.18 17.18 8.04
CA PHE A 62 -8.14 18.22 8.07
C PHE A 62 -6.77 17.74 7.56
N THR A 63 -6.75 16.72 6.70
CA THR A 63 -5.50 16.27 6.06
C THR A 63 -4.97 17.33 5.08
N PRO A 64 -3.73 17.83 5.24
CA PRO A 64 -3.17 18.88 4.38
C PRO A 64 -2.92 18.47 2.93
N VAL A 65 -2.98 17.17 2.61
CA VAL A 65 -2.39 16.57 1.40
C VAL A 65 -3.46 16.00 0.47
N GLY A 66 -4.33 16.86 -0.06
CA GLY A 66 -5.26 16.48 -1.15
C GLY A 66 -6.37 15.49 -0.77
N GLY A 67 -6.61 15.27 0.52
CA GLY A 67 -7.61 14.34 1.04
C GLY A 67 -7.05 12.96 1.32
N ILE A 68 -7.32 12.43 2.51
CA ILE A 68 -6.76 11.15 2.96
C ILE A 68 -7.27 9.95 2.16
N SER A 69 -8.47 10.06 1.58
CA SER A 69 -9.03 9.02 0.71
C SER A 69 -8.27 8.91 -0.61
N ALA A 70 -7.82 10.02 -1.19
CA ALA A 70 -7.00 10.02 -2.39
C ALA A 70 -5.64 9.36 -2.11
N TYR A 71 -5.01 9.68 -0.97
CA TYR A 71 -3.80 9.01 -0.51
C TYR A 71 -3.99 7.50 -0.42
N TYR A 72 -5.03 7.03 0.29
CA TYR A 72 -5.25 5.60 0.49
C TYR A 72 -5.71 4.88 -0.78
N SER A 73 -6.52 5.52 -1.61
CA SER A 73 -6.90 4.95 -2.91
C SER A 73 -5.68 4.75 -3.80
N THR A 74 -4.76 5.72 -3.79
CA THR A 74 -3.49 5.62 -4.52
C THR A 74 -2.59 4.55 -3.92
N LEU A 75 -2.42 4.54 -2.59
CA LEU A 75 -1.58 3.57 -1.88
C LEU A 75 -2.06 2.14 -2.09
N PHE A 76 -3.34 1.86 -1.77
CA PHE A 76 -3.89 0.51 -1.87
C PHE A 76 -4.18 0.08 -3.31
N GLY A 77 -4.56 1.00 -4.19
CA GLY A 77 -4.70 0.71 -5.62
C GLY A 77 -3.36 0.34 -6.25
N SER A 78 -2.30 1.10 -5.94
CA SER A 78 -0.95 0.79 -6.39
C SER A 78 -0.43 -0.51 -5.76
N ALA A 79 -0.63 -0.71 -4.45
CA ALA A 79 -0.25 -1.94 -3.76
C ALA A 79 -0.94 -3.18 -4.33
N GLY A 80 -2.25 -3.10 -4.63
CA GLY A 80 -2.99 -4.18 -5.28
C GLY A 80 -2.41 -4.52 -6.65
N THR A 81 -2.03 -3.50 -7.43
CA THR A 81 -1.37 -3.68 -8.73
C THR A 81 -0.01 -4.36 -8.59
N ILE A 82 0.80 -3.99 -7.59
CA ILE A 82 2.08 -4.66 -7.30
C ILE A 82 1.86 -6.13 -6.97
N ILE A 83 0.94 -6.41 -6.05
CA ILE A 83 0.66 -7.77 -5.61
C ILE A 83 0.23 -8.60 -6.83
N ALA A 84 -0.61 -8.04 -7.71
CA ALA A 84 -1.00 -8.69 -8.96
C ALA A 84 0.20 -8.96 -9.89
N ILE A 85 1.10 -7.99 -10.09
CA ILE A 85 2.30 -8.16 -10.91
C ILE A 85 3.23 -9.23 -10.32
N LEU A 86 3.46 -9.21 -9.00
CA LEU A 86 4.28 -10.21 -8.32
C LEU A 86 3.66 -11.60 -8.44
N LEU A 87 2.34 -11.71 -8.30
CA LEU A 87 1.64 -12.98 -8.51
C LEU A 87 1.85 -13.50 -9.93
N VAL A 88 1.74 -12.64 -10.94
CA VAL A 88 2.04 -13.01 -12.33
C VAL A 88 3.48 -13.49 -12.48
N LEU A 89 4.47 -12.74 -11.97
CA LEU A 89 5.89 -13.13 -12.04
C LEU A 89 6.18 -14.47 -11.34
N VAL A 90 5.57 -14.72 -10.18
CA VAL A 90 5.71 -15.99 -9.45
C VAL A 90 5.11 -17.15 -10.26
N ILE A 91 3.96 -16.94 -10.90
CA ILE A 91 3.32 -17.94 -11.77
C ILE A 91 4.23 -18.25 -12.98
N PHE A 92 4.78 -17.23 -13.64
CA PHE A 92 5.70 -17.41 -14.76
C PHE A 92 6.99 -18.13 -14.33
N ALA A 93 7.61 -17.73 -13.21
CA ALA A 93 8.80 -18.38 -12.68
C ALA A 93 8.53 -19.87 -12.36
N GLY A 94 7.38 -20.16 -11.74
CA GLY A 94 6.95 -21.54 -11.49
C GLY A 94 6.73 -22.34 -12.78
N SER A 95 6.17 -21.72 -13.82
CA SER A 95 5.95 -22.37 -15.13
C SER A 95 7.25 -22.71 -15.87
N LEU A 96 8.31 -21.94 -15.65
CA LEU A 96 9.66 -22.19 -16.19
C LEU A 96 10.44 -23.26 -15.40
N GLY A 97 9.81 -23.93 -14.44
CA GLY A 97 10.44 -24.96 -13.61
C GLY A 97 11.27 -24.41 -12.45
N THR A 98 11.17 -23.10 -12.16
CA THR A 98 11.86 -22.50 -11.01
C THR A 98 11.13 -22.89 -9.74
N ASN A 99 11.84 -23.50 -8.78
CA ASN A 99 11.27 -23.81 -7.47
C ASN A 99 10.96 -22.51 -6.72
N ILE A 100 9.68 -22.21 -6.49
CA ILE A 100 9.23 -21.00 -5.76
C ILE A 100 9.94 -20.88 -4.39
N LYS A 101 10.32 -22.00 -3.76
CA LYS A 101 11.10 -22.03 -2.52
C LYS A 101 12.46 -21.33 -2.60
N SER A 102 13.12 -21.34 -3.76
CA SER A 102 14.40 -20.61 -3.92
C SER A 102 14.19 -19.09 -4.09
N LEU A 103 12.95 -18.63 -4.35
CA LEU A 103 12.60 -17.22 -4.40
C LEU A 103 12.26 -16.65 -3.01
N THR A 104 11.75 -17.50 -2.10
CA THR A 104 11.22 -17.05 -0.80
C THR A 104 12.01 -17.54 0.42
N GLY A 105 13.06 -18.36 0.27
CA GLY A 105 13.49 -19.20 1.40
C GLY A 105 14.97 -19.46 1.64
N ASP A 106 15.92 -18.96 0.85
CA ASP A 106 17.35 -19.17 1.16
C ASP A 106 18.12 -17.86 1.27
N GLU A 107 18.79 -17.68 2.41
CA GLU A 107 19.65 -16.55 2.80
C GLU A 107 20.79 -16.26 1.79
N LYS A 108 21.01 -17.17 0.83
CA LYS A 108 22.00 -17.08 -0.26
C LYS A 108 21.40 -17.04 -1.67
N SER A 109 20.08 -16.98 -1.81
CA SER A 109 19.44 -16.85 -3.13
C SER A 109 19.58 -15.42 -3.63
N LYS A 110 20.50 -15.21 -4.58
CA LYS A 110 20.72 -13.93 -5.29
C LYS A 110 19.44 -13.37 -5.92
N TRP A 111 18.45 -14.24 -6.22
CA TRP A 111 17.13 -13.88 -6.73
C TRP A 111 16.20 -13.32 -5.65
N GLY A 112 16.25 -13.85 -4.42
CA GLY A 112 15.49 -13.33 -3.28
C GLY A 112 15.91 -11.91 -2.88
N SER A 113 17.22 -11.62 -2.90
CA SER A 113 17.73 -10.27 -2.64
C SER A 113 17.32 -9.26 -3.72
N LEU A 114 17.25 -9.68 -4.99
CA LEU A 114 16.79 -8.81 -6.09
C LEU A 114 15.30 -8.49 -5.97
N ILE A 115 14.46 -9.49 -5.69
CA ILE A 115 13.02 -9.29 -5.47
C ILE A 115 12.76 -8.36 -4.28
N PHE A 116 13.50 -8.54 -3.18
CA PHE A 116 13.39 -7.68 -2.01
C PHE A 116 13.80 -6.23 -2.31
N VAL A 117 14.91 -6.01 -3.04
CA VAL A 117 15.34 -4.67 -3.44
C VAL A 117 14.33 -4.00 -4.38
N VAL A 118 13.76 -4.74 -5.34
CA VAL A 118 12.70 -4.25 -6.24
C VAL A 118 11.45 -3.86 -5.44
N LEU A 119 11.04 -4.68 -4.47
CA LEU A 119 9.91 -4.42 -3.58
C LEU A 119 10.11 -3.16 -2.73
N VAL A 120 11.29 -2.99 -2.14
CA VAL A 120 11.61 -1.84 -1.29
C VAL A 120 11.66 -0.54 -2.10
N ILE A 121 12.33 -0.56 -3.26
CA ILE A 121 12.38 0.59 -4.17
C ILE A 121 10.97 0.96 -4.63
N PHE A 122 10.15 -0.02 -5.00
CA PHE A 122 8.80 0.25 -5.46
C PHE A 122 7.86 0.72 -4.34
N ALA A 123 7.96 0.14 -3.13
CA ALA A 123 7.21 0.62 -1.96
C ALA A 123 7.54 2.10 -1.65
N PHE A 124 8.81 2.47 -1.78
CA PHE A 124 9.25 3.86 -1.68
C PHE A 124 8.64 4.74 -2.79
N LEU A 125 8.57 4.26 -4.04
CA LEU A 125 7.95 5.00 -5.16
C LEU A 125 6.43 5.19 -4.99
N VAL A 126 5.71 4.18 -4.50
CA VAL A 126 4.27 4.31 -4.22
C VAL A 126 4.04 5.27 -3.07
N PHE A 127 4.90 5.23 -2.05
CA PHE A 127 4.84 6.17 -0.94
C PHE A 127 5.02 7.62 -1.41
N THR A 128 5.97 7.89 -2.31
CA THR A 128 6.15 9.24 -2.86
C THR A 128 4.99 9.66 -3.76
N GLN A 129 4.45 8.76 -4.60
CA GLN A 129 3.27 9.07 -5.43
C GLN A 129 1.99 9.29 -4.64
N ALA A 130 1.78 8.56 -3.54
CA ALA A 130 0.58 8.69 -2.72
C ALA A 130 0.53 10.04 -1.97
N GLY A 131 1.67 10.74 -1.81
CA GLY A 131 1.74 12.03 -1.12
C GLY A 131 2.94 12.19 -0.18
N GLY A 132 3.90 11.24 -0.17
CA GLY A 132 5.15 11.34 0.57
C GLY A 132 6.09 12.37 -0.07
N ALA A 133 6.21 13.55 0.53
CA ALA A 133 6.98 14.65 -0.03
C ALA A 133 8.50 14.42 0.08
N ILE A 134 9.12 13.94 -1.01
CA ILE A 134 10.52 14.23 -1.37
C ILE A 134 10.57 14.39 -2.89
N ALA A 135 10.51 15.63 -3.37
CA ALA A 135 10.59 16.06 -4.78
C ALA A 135 9.56 15.42 -5.75
N SER A 136 8.72 16.26 -6.37
CA SER A 136 7.74 15.84 -7.37
C SER A 136 8.41 15.38 -8.68
N ILE A 137 9.01 14.20 -8.68
CA ILE A 137 9.38 13.51 -9.92
C ILE A 137 8.07 13.01 -10.53
N GLY A 138 7.77 13.41 -11.76
CA GLY A 138 6.55 13.00 -12.45
C GLY A 138 6.41 11.47 -12.52
N SER A 139 5.18 10.98 -12.40
CA SER A 139 4.83 9.53 -12.48
C SER A 139 5.46 8.84 -13.68
N ASP A 140 5.53 9.55 -14.80
CA ASP A 140 6.03 9.04 -16.08
C ASP A 140 7.55 8.89 -16.05
N THR A 141 8.25 9.85 -15.44
CA THR A 141 9.71 9.81 -15.26
C THR A 141 10.10 8.70 -14.29
N MET A 142 9.36 8.52 -13.19
CA MET A 142 9.61 7.44 -12.23
C MET A 142 9.35 6.06 -12.83
N THR A 143 8.25 5.89 -13.58
CA THR A 143 7.94 4.63 -14.27
C THR A 143 9.01 4.30 -15.32
N THR A 144 9.49 5.30 -16.05
CA THR A 144 10.57 5.14 -17.02
C THR A 144 11.88 4.73 -16.33
N ILE A 145 12.23 5.35 -15.20
CA ILE A 145 13.41 4.97 -14.40
C ILE A 145 13.28 3.52 -13.91
N PHE A 146 12.10 3.11 -13.44
CA PHE A 146 11.86 1.74 -12.97
C PHE A 146 12.03 0.71 -14.08
N VAL A 147 11.40 0.92 -15.24
CA VAL A 147 11.55 0.05 -16.41
C VAL A 147 13.00 0.01 -16.87
N ALA A 148 13.69 1.16 -16.89
CA ALA A 148 15.10 1.22 -17.24
C ALA A 148 15.98 0.41 -16.27
N LEU A 149 15.77 0.54 -14.94
CA LEU A 149 16.51 -0.24 -13.94
C LEU A 149 16.21 -1.73 -14.03
N PHE A 150 14.96 -2.11 -14.27
CA PHE A 150 14.57 -3.50 -14.45
C PHE A 150 15.25 -4.12 -15.69
N VAL A 151 15.19 -3.43 -16.83
CA VAL A 151 15.83 -3.88 -18.08
C VAL A 151 17.35 -3.95 -17.92
N LEU A 152 17.98 -2.93 -17.32
CA LEU A 152 19.42 -2.96 -17.05
C LEU A 152 19.82 -4.08 -16.09
N GLY A 153 19.00 -4.37 -15.08
CA GLY A 153 19.21 -5.49 -14.16
C GLY A 153 19.14 -6.85 -14.86
N VAL A 154 18.14 -7.02 -15.74
CA VAL A 154 17.98 -8.24 -16.55
C VAL A 154 19.11 -8.38 -17.58
N MET A 155 19.48 -7.31 -18.28
CA MET A 155 20.58 -7.32 -19.25
C MET A 155 21.93 -7.60 -18.58
N TRP A 156 22.20 -6.97 -17.44
CA TRP A 156 23.42 -7.22 -16.68
C TRP A 156 23.51 -8.67 -16.19
N TYR A 157 22.38 -9.27 -15.82
CA TYR A 157 22.30 -10.68 -15.48
C TYR A 157 22.53 -11.59 -16.69
N ALA A 158 21.91 -11.28 -17.84
CA ALA A 158 22.07 -12.04 -19.08
C ALA A 158 23.50 -11.97 -19.66
N MET A 159 24.25 -10.90 -19.38
CA MET A 159 25.66 -10.75 -19.76
C MET A 159 26.64 -11.45 -18.79
N LYS A 160 26.13 -12.03 -17.70
CA LYS A 160 26.95 -12.71 -16.67
C LYS A 160 26.94 -14.23 -16.81
N GLU A 161 26.19 -14.74 -17.80
CA GLU A 161 26.34 -16.08 -18.39
C GLU A 161 27.33 -16.04 -19.55
#